data_AF-A0A4P9A203-F1
#
_entry.id   AF-A0A4P9A203-F1
#
_cell.length_a   1.000
_cell.length_b   1.000
_cell.length_c   1.000
_cell.angle_alpha   90.00
_cell.angle_beta   90.00
_cell.angle_gamma   90.00
#
_symmetry.space_group_name_H-M   'P 1'
#
loop_
_entity.id
_entity.type
_entity.pdbx_description
1 polymer ?
#
loop_
_entity_poly.entity_id
_entity_poly.type
_entity_poly.pdbx_seq_one_letter_code
_entity_poly.pdbx_strand_id
1 'polypeptide(L)'
;MDSYTVGTVVIFCSITWIIASPLVIFHYRKLYLTASRELEELSQKKTTAADAQSIKKPISENVQLDKKPTADDMSNSATSPSDHELLTKIRSMSPYNFEKYIAQLFEHFGYSAATTPYKRDGGIDIVLYKNGVQSYVQCKKYIEKIVKVSEMRDFYGAVVDHLHGGEAFFVTTNIFSSDARKFVKYSTNGNRIRLIDNTGLLTIIRALEDKGVVIPIPDVSDISQKIKPCPRCRGGHLVIRHSKKDRSPFYGCSNYPECHYMQKIDS
;
A
#
# COMPACT_ATOMS: atom_id res chain seq x y z
N MET A 1 -40.97 28.45 -52.87
CA MET A 1 -41.61 27.22 -52.38
C MET A 1 -40.49 26.34 -51.86
N ASP A 2 -39.91 26.65 -50.69
CA ASP A 2 -40.38 26.29 -49.32
C ASP A 2 -39.32 25.27 -48.81
N SER A 3 -38.65 25.34 -47.66
CA SER A 3 -38.77 26.14 -46.43
C SER A 3 -37.45 26.03 -45.65
N TYR A 4 -37.19 27.02 -44.79
CA TYR A 4 -36.16 27.01 -43.75
C TYR A 4 -36.62 26.19 -42.52
N THR A 5 -35.73 25.40 -41.89
CA THR A 5 -35.76 25.20 -40.43
C THR A 5 -34.37 24.88 -39.83
N VAL A 6 -33.79 25.91 -39.21
CA VAL A 6 -33.05 26.00 -37.92
C VAL A 6 -32.56 24.72 -37.21
N GLY A 7 -31.23 24.65 -37.04
CA GLY A 7 -30.56 24.57 -35.72
C GLY A 7 -30.39 23.21 -35.01
N THR A 8 -29.15 22.77 -34.83
CA THR A 8 -28.57 22.50 -33.50
C THR A 8 -27.04 22.56 -33.58
N VAL A 9 -26.43 23.44 -32.78
CA VAL A 9 -25.00 23.49 -32.50
C VAL A 9 -24.69 22.46 -31.42
N VAL A 10 -23.76 21.54 -31.68
CA VAL A 10 -23.06 20.81 -30.62
C VAL A 10 -21.56 20.92 -30.89
N ILE A 11 -20.91 21.83 -30.16
CA ILE A 11 -19.46 21.90 -30.00
C ILE A 11 -19.10 20.95 -28.85
N PHE A 12 -18.21 19.98 -29.08
CA PHE A 12 -17.19 19.53 -28.11
C PHE A 12 -16.10 18.80 -28.92
N CYS A 13 -15.01 19.49 -29.23
CA CYS A 13 -13.76 19.53 -28.46
C CYS A 13 -12.86 18.32 -28.73
N SER A 14 -11.82 18.58 -29.51
CA SER A 14 -10.65 17.75 -29.79
C SER A 14 -10.02 17.20 -28.51
N ILE A 15 -9.60 15.93 -28.50
CA ILE A 15 -8.28 15.46 -28.00
C ILE A 15 -8.03 14.05 -28.58
N THR A 16 -7.16 14.00 -29.57
CA THR A 16 -6.34 12.85 -29.96
C THR A 16 -5.21 12.68 -28.95
N TRP A 17 -5.17 11.64 -28.10
CA TRP A 17 -3.91 11.17 -27.48
C TRP A 17 -3.90 9.63 -27.32
N ILE A 18 -3.33 8.98 -28.33
CA ILE A 18 -2.31 7.91 -28.26
C ILE A 18 -2.59 6.71 -27.34
N ILE A 19 -2.96 5.62 -28.01
CA ILE A 19 -2.79 4.23 -27.60
C ILE A 19 -1.34 4.03 -27.14
N ALA A 20 -1.12 3.67 -25.87
CA ALA A 20 0.20 3.32 -25.37
C ALA A 20 0.76 2.15 -26.20
N SER A 21 1.70 2.46 -27.10
CA SER A 21 2.26 1.51 -28.05
C SER A 21 2.85 0.29 -27.31
N PRO A 22 2.65 -0.95 -27.79
CA PRO A 22 3.22 -2.16 -27.20
C PRO A 22 4.74 -2.09 -26.97
N LEU A 23 5.44 -1.27 -27.78
CA LEU A 23 6.85 -0.94 -27.60
C LEU A 23 7.13 -0.23 -26.26
N VAL A 24 6.27 0.69 -25.83
CA VAL A 24 6.42 1.38 -24.54
C VAL A 24 6.22 0.40 -23.38
N ILE A 25 5.22 -0.47 -23.45
CA ILE A 25 4.99 -1.52 -22.42
C ILE A 25 6.18 -2.50 -22.39
N PHE A 26 6.72 -2.87 -23.54
CA PHE A 26 7.90 -3.73 -23.65
C PHE A 26 9.15 -3.05 -23.07
N HIS A 27 9.34 -1.77 -23.35
CA HIS A 27 10.45 -0.98 -22.78
C HIS A 27 10.32 -0.83 -21.26
N TYR A 28 9.12 -0.62 -20.72
CA TYR A 28 8.88 -0.57 -19.28
C TYR A 28 9.16 -1.91 -18.59
N ARG A 29 8.69 -3.01 -19.17
CA ARG A 29 8.97 -4.35 -18.66
C ARG A 29 10.47 -4.67 -18.73
N LYS A 30 11.14 -4.27 -19.81
CA LYS A 30 12.58 -4.45 -19.97
C LYS A 30 13.36 -3.61 -18.96
N LEU A 31 13.03 -2.33 -18.80
CA LEU A 31 13.66 -1.42 -17.86
C LEU A 31 13.47 -1.89 -16.41
N TYR A 32 12.26 -2.30 -16.04
CA TYR A 32 11.95 -2.83 -14.71
C TYR A 32 12.69 -4.15 -14.41
N LEU A 33 12.71 -5.08 -15.37
CA LEU A 33 13.41 -6.36 -15.21
C LEU A 33 14.94 -6.20 -15.20
N THR A 34 15.49 -5.28 -16.00
CA THR A 34 16.93 -4.95 -15.99
C THR A 34 17.32 -4.29 -14.67
N ALA A 35 16.58 -3.28 -14.21
CA ALA A 35 16.84 -2.62 -12.93
C ALA A 35 16.70 -3.59 -11.74
N SER A 36 15.74 -4.51 -11.79
CA SER A 36 15.58 -5.54 -10.75
C SER A 36 16.75 -6.53 -10.71
N ARG A 37 17.30 -6.92 -11.87
CA ARG A 37 18.50 -7.79 -11.93
C ARG A 37 19.76 -7.09 -11.45
N GLU A 38 19.98 -5.84 -11.84
CA GLU A 38 21.13 -5.05 -11.38
C GLU A 38 21.11 -4.86 -9.86
N LEU A 39 19.92 -4.66 -9.28
CA LEU A 39 19.72 -4.59 -7.83
C LEU A 39 20.00 -5.93 -7.12
N GLU A 40 19.61 -7.07 -7.72
CA GLU A 40 19.92 -8.41 -7.19
C GLU A 40 21.43 -8.71 -7.26
N GLU A 41 22.11 -8.34 -8.34
CA GLU A 41 23.56 -8.52 -8.51
C GLU A 41 24.36 -7.64 -7.55
N LEU A 42 23.94 -6.39 -7.34
CA LEU A 42 24.54 -5.48 -6.35
C LEU A 42 24.29 -5.98 -4.92
N SER A 43 23.15 -6.61 -4.66
CA SER A 43 22.87 -7.23 -3.36
C SER A 43 23.75 -8.45 -3.13
N GLN A 44 23.96 -9.30 -4.13
CA GLN A 44 24.83 -10.48 -4.03
C GLN A 44 26.30 -10.11 -3.89
N LYS A 45 26.78 -9.10 -4.63
CA LYS A 45 28.15 -8.58 -4.50
C LYS A 45 28.45 -8.05 -3.09
N LYS A 46 27.47 -7.43 -2.43
CA LYS A 46 27.59 -6.98 -1.03
C LYS A 46 27.67 -8.16 -0.06
N THR A 47 26.94 -9.26 -0.30
CA THR A 47 27.00 -10.46 0.54
C THR A 47 28.32 -11.21 0.37
N THR A 48 28.82 -11.37 -0.86
CA THR A 48 30.10 -12.05 -1.12
C THR A 48 31.32 -11.26 -0.65
N ALA A 49 31.25 -9.92 -0.61
CA ALA A 49 32.31 -9.07 -0.07
C ALA A 49 32.34 -9.10 1.47
N ALA A 50 31.18 -9.25 2.13
CA ALA A 50 31.10 -9.38 3.59
C ALA A 50 31.62 -10.75 4.08
N ASP A 51 31.37 -11.83 3.32
CA ASP A 51 31.81 -13.18 3.70
C ASP A 51 33.33 -13.40 3.46
N ALA A 52 33.95 -12.66 2.54
CA ALA A 52 35.39 -12.74 2.27
C ALA A 52 36.27 -12.12 3.37
N GLN A 53 35.69 -11.42 4.35
CA GLN A 53 36.43 -10.64 5.35
C GLN A 53 36.44 -11.27 6.76
N SER A 54 35.98 -12.53 6.91
CA SER A 54 35.87 -13.25 8.19
C SER A 54 36.94 -14.33 8.44
N ILE A 55 38.09 -14.31 7.77
CA ILE A 55 39.19 -15.24 8.08
C ILE A 55 40.47 -14.45 8.36
N LYS A 56 40.68 -14.08 9.64
CA LYS A 56 41.98 -14.11 10.35
C LYS A 56 41.86 -13.69 11.84
N LYS A 57 42.01 -14.71 12.70
CA LYS A 57 42.77 -14.74 13.98
C LYS A 57 42.12 -14.16 15.27
N PRO A 58 42.60 -14.56 16.47
CA PRO A 58 41.94 -15.57 17.30
C PRO A 58 41.61 -15.11 18.75
N ILE A 59 41.03 -16.06 19.48
CA ILE A 59 40.62 -16.14 20.90
C ILE A 59 41.58 -15.53 21.94
N SER A 60 41.04 -14.79 22.92
CA SER A 60 41.38 -14.90 24.35
C SER A 60 40.28 -14.35 25.27
N GLU A 61 40.04 -15.07 26.37
CA GLU A 61 39.05 -14.87 27.46
C GLU A 61 39.10 -13.50 28.14
N ASN A 62 37.96 -12.96 28.61
CA ASN A 62 37.54 -13.02 30.04
C ASN A 62 36.33 -12.11 30.42
N VAL A 63 35.50 -12.65 31.32
CA VAL A 63 34.75 -12.00 32.44
C VAL A 63 33.44 -11.21 32.17
N GLN A 64 32.41 -11.61 32.94
CA GLN A 64 31.06 -11.06 33.14
C GLN A 64 31.02 -9.63 33.71
N LEU A 65 30.00 -8.84 33.36
CA LEU A 65 28.94 -8.32 34.27
C LEU A 65 28.04 -7.28 33.56
N ASP A 66 26.73 -7.40 33.74
CA ASP A 66 25.68 -6.36 33.77
C ASP A 66 25.76 -5.14 32.83
N LYS A 67 24.84 -5.07 31.85
CA LYS A 67 24.00 -3.87 31.58
C LYS A 67 22.91 -4.16 30.53
N LYS A 68 21.67 -3.86 30.97
CA LYS A 68 20.43 -3.59 30.23
C LYS A 68 20.64 -3.09 28.78
N PRO A 69 20.01 -3.65 27.74
CA PRO A 69 20.05 -3.06 26.41
C PRO A 69 19.10 -1.86 26.36
N THR A 70 19.70 -0.68 26.32
CA THR A 70 19.09 0.54 25.78
C THR A 70 18.81 0.38 24.29
N ALA A 71 17.75 1.04 23.84
CA ALA A 71 17.45 1.28 22.44
C ALA A 71 18.68 1.89 21.76
N ASP A 72 19.12 1.28 20.66
CA ASP A 72 19.81 1.90 19.52
C ASP A 72 20.22 0.78 18.57
N ASP A 73 19.40 0.51 17.55
CA ASP A 73 19.83 -0.17 16.33
C ASP A 73 18.95 0.35 15.18
N MET A 74 19.28 1.58 14.78
CA MET A 74 18.66 2.30 13.70
C MET A 74 19.55 2.15 12.45
N SER A 75 19.18 1.21 11.57
CA SER A 75 19.85 1.06 10.28
C SER A 75 19.47 2.23 9.36
N ASN A 76 20.40 3.16 9.18
CA ASN A 76 20.34 4.26 8.22
C ASN A 76 20.23 3.73 6.78
N SER A 77 19.04 3.85 6.17
CA SER A 77 18.90 4.00 4.72
C SER A 77 18.65 5.47 4.42
N ALA A 78 19.49 6.08 3.58
CA ALA A 78 19.43 7.49 3.21
C ALA A 78 18.12 7.83 2.47
N THR A 79 17.08 8.19 3.22
CA THR A 79 15.86 8.80 2.69
C THR A 79 16.06 10.31 2.60
N SER A 80 15.73 10.93 1.46
CA SER A 80 15.86 12.38 1.33
C SER A 80 14.93 13.11 2.33
N PRO A 81 15.25 14.34 2.77
CA PRO A 81 14.38 15.09 3.68
C PRO A 81 12.93 15.22 3.19
N SER A 82 12.74 15.31 1.88
CA SER A 82 11.42 15.37 1.25
C SER A 82 10.68 14.02 1.29
N ASP A 83 11.37 12.89 1.18
CA ASP A 83 10.76 11.56 1.31
C ASP A 83 10.30 11.28 2.74
N HIS A 84 11.06 11.73 3.74
CA HIS A 84 10.67 11.60 5.13
C HIS A 84 9.41 12.42 5.43
N GLU A 85 9.32 13.66 4.92
CA GLU A 85 8.13 14.49 5.05
C GLU A 85 6.92 13.86 4.35
N LEU A 86 7.09 13.37 3.13
CA LEU A 86 6.05 12.70 2.37
C LEU A 86 5.52 11.46 3.10
N LEU A 87 6.42 10.59 3.58
CA LEU A 87 6.05 9.40 4.33
C LEU A 87 5.33 9.76 5.65
N THR A 88 5.72 10.87 6.29
CA THR A 88 5.06 11.39 7.49
C THR A 88 3.62 11.82 7.19
N LYS A 89 3.39 12.53 6.08
CA LYS A 89 2.04 12.91 5.60
C LYS A 89 1.20 11.67 5.27
N ILE A 90 1.79 10.65 4.67
CA ILE A 90 1.08 9.40 4.36
C ILE A 90 0.74 8.63 5.64
N ARG A 91 1.60 8.65 6.66
CA ARG A 91 1.33 7.98 7.94
C ARG A 91 0.26 8.71 8.76
N SER A 92 0.09 10.02 8.60
CA SER A 92 -0.87 10.82 9.35
C SER A 92 -2.32 10.73 8.83
N MET A 93 -2.53 10.32 7.57
CA MET A 93 -3.90 10.15 7.04
C MET A 93 -4.65 8.97 7.70
N SER A 94 -5.98 8.97 7.69
CA SER A 94 -6.79 7.85 8.21
C SER A 94 -6.60 6.56 7.38
N PRO A 95 -6.85 5.35 7.92
CA PRO A 95 -6.80 4.11 7.13
C PRO A 95 -7.66 4.18 5.85
N TYR A 96 -8.86 4.73 5.97
CA TYR A 96 -9.76 4.94 4.82
C TYR A 96 -9.17 5.88 3.77
N ASN A 97 -8.55 6.99 4.18
CA ASN A 97 -7.87 7.89 3.24
C ASN A 97 -6.66 7.22 2.60
N PHE A 98 -5.97 6.36 3.34
CA PHE A 98 -4.86 5.58 2.80
C PHE A 98 -5.34 4.62 1.72
N GLU A 99 -6.39 3.83 1.97
CA GLU A 99 -7.02 2.96 0.96
C GLU A 99 -7.43 3.75 -0.29
N LYS A 100 -8.08 4.91 -0.13
CA LYS A 100 -8.44 5.80 -1.23
C LYS A 100 -7.23 6.33 -2.00
N TYR A 101 -6.19 6.76 -1.29
CA TYR A 101 -4.98 7.26 -1.90
C TYR A 101 -4.27 6.17 -2.71
N ILE A 102 -4.20 4.95 -2.17
CA ILE A 102 -3.68 3.79 -2.90
C ILE A 102 -4.54 3.47 -4.14
N ALA A 103 -5.87 3.53 -4.03
CA ALA A 103 -6.76 3.34 -5.19
C ALA A 103 -6.45 4.35 -6.30
N GLN A 104 -6.31 5.64 -5.97
CA GLN A 104 -5.95 6.69 -6.93
C GLN A 104 -4.57 6.44 -7.57
N LEU A 105 -3.57 6.01 -6.79
CA LEU A 105 -2.26 5.63 -7.34
C LEU A 105 -2.42 4.56 -8.44
N PHE A 106 -3.18 3.49 -8.16
CA PHE A 106 -3.42 2.44 -9.16
C PHE A 106 -4.21 2.93 -10.37
N GLU A 107 -5.14 3.86 -10.22
CA GLU A 107 -5.85 4.48 -11.35
C GLU A 107 -4.88 5.17 -12.31
N HIS A 108 -3.86 5.85 -11.80
CA HIS A 108 -2.81 6.44 -12.63
C HIS A 108 -1.90 5.41 -13.32
N PHE A 109 -1.86 4.17 -12.84
CA PHE A 109 -1.25 3.04 -13.55
C PHE A 109 -2.21 2.36 -14.54
N GLY A 110 -3.38 2.93 -14.79
CA GLY A 110 -4.36 2.45 -15.76
C GLY A 110 -5.21 1.29 -15.26
N TYR A 111 -5.40 1.16 -13.95
CA TYR A 111 -6.42 0.28 -13.37
C TYR A 111 -7.73 1.05 -13.18
N SER A 112 -8.86 0.36 -13.21
CA SER A 112 -10.06 0.84 -12.51
C SER A 112 -10.02 0.31 -11.08
N ALA A 113 -10.22 1.17 -10.08
CA ALA A 113 -10.13 0.79 -8.68
C ALA A 113 -11.47 0.98 -7.95
N ALA A 114 -11.89 -0.02 -7.20
CA ALA A 114 -13.09 0.04 -6.36
C ALA A 114 -12.72 -0.30 -4.91
N THR A 115 -12.91 0.65 -4.00
CA THR A 115 -12.76 0.39 -2.55
C THR A 115 -13.91 -0.48 -2.08
N THR A 116 -13.62 -1.58 -1.40
CA THR A 116 -14.66 -2.49 -0.89
C THR A 116 -15.16 -2.00 0.47
N PRO A 117 -16.47 -2.11 0.75
CA PRO A 117 -16.96 -1.96 2.10
C PRO A 117 -16.46 -3.13 2.96
N TYR A 118 -15.74 -2.77 4.02
CA TYR A 118 -15.17 -3.58 5.10
C TYR A 118 -15.64 -5.06 5.25
N LYS A 119 -14.67 -5.98 5.24
CA LYS A 119 -14.68 -7.41 5.69
C LYS A 119 -15.82 -8.33 5.19
N ARG A 120 -15.92 -8.54 3.88
CA ARG A 120 -16.46 -9.83 3.37
C ARG A 120 -15.40 -10.71 2.73
N ASP A 121 -14.27 -10.14 2.33
CA ASP A 121 -13.32 -10.82 1.44
C ASP A 121 -11.94 -11.02 2.10
N GLY A 122 -11.89 -11.44 3.37
CA GLY A 122 -10.62 -11.78 4.04
C GLY A 122 -9.63 -10.63 4.25
N GLY A 123 -10.06 -9.37 4.10
CA GLY A 123 -9.22 -8.18 4.30
C GLY A 123 -8.72 -7.53 3.01
N ILE A 124 -9.34 -7.85 1.86
CA ILE A 124 -9.19 -7.06 0.63
C ILE A 124 -9.88 -5.70 0.82
N ASP A 125 -9.13 -4.63 0.61
CA ASP A 125 -9.60 -3.24 0.76
C ASP A 125 -9.90 -2.59 -0.61
N ILE A 126 -9.23 -3.02 -1.67
CA ILE A 126 -9.43 -2.50 -3.04
C ILE A 126 -9.47 -3.66 -4.03
N VAL A 127 -10.44 -3.62 -4.93
CA VAL A 127 -10.48 -4.48 -6.12
C VAL A 127 -10.10 -3.66 -7.34
N LEU A 128 -9.12 -4.16 -8.08
CA LEU A 128 -8.60 -3.52 -9.28
C LEU A 128 -9.06 -4.31 -10.52
N TYR A 129 -9.31 -3.59 -11.61
CA TYR A 129 -9.61 -4.18 -12.91
C TYR A 129 -8.75 -3.54 -13.98
N LYS A 130 -8.13 -4.37 -14.84
CA LYS A 130 -7.38 -3.90 -16.00
C LYS A 130 -7.39 -4.95 -17.10
N ASN A 131 -7.77 -4.56 -18.31
CA ASN A 131 -7.82 -5.44 -19.48
C ASN A 131 -8.63 -6.73 -19.24
N GLY A 132 -9.77 -6.62 -18.53
CA GLY A 132 -10.63 -7.77 -18.20
C GLY A 132 -10.09 -8.68 -17.08
N VAL A 133 -8.96 -8.33 -16.46
CA VAL A 133 -8.34 -9.09 -15.36
C VAL A 133 -8.57 -8.38 -14.04
N GLN A 134 -9.00 -9.14 -13.04
CA GLN A 134 -9.24 -8.68 -11.67
C GLN A 134 -8.00 -8.92 -10.79
N SER A 135 -7.62 -7.92 -10.02
CA SER A 135 -6.52 -7.94 -9.05
C SER A 135 -7.01 -7.42 -7.68
N TYR A 136 -6.29 -7.74 -6.62
CA TYR A 136 -6.70 -7.45 -5.24
C TYR A 136 -5.64 -6.65 -4.49
N VAL A 137 -6.06 -5.72 -3.63
CA VAL A 137 -5.16 -4.96 -2.78
C VAL A 137 -5.61 -5.05 -1.33
N GLN A 138 -4.66 -5.33 -0.44
CA GLN A 138 -4.80 -5.11 0.99
C GLN A 138 -3.88 -3.95 1.41
N CYS A 139 -4.44 -3.00 2.13
CA CYS A 139 -3.76 -1.82 2.64
C CYS A 139 -3.68 -1.90 4.17
N LYS A 140 -2.46 -1.90 4.71
CA LYS A 140 -2.25 -1.82 6.16
C LYS A 140 -1.33 -0.67 6.52
N LYS A 141 -1.88 0.34 7.18
CA LYS A 141 -1.10 1.47 7.70
C LYS A 141 -0.42 1.10 9.02
N TYR A 142 0.79 0.56 8.96
CA TYR A 142 1.64 0.32 10.12
C TYR A 142 2.62 1.48 10.31
N ILE A 143 2.62 2.08 11.50
CA ILE A 143 3.50 3.22 11.83
C ILE A 143 4.80 2.72 12.49
N GLU A 144 4.69 1.80 13.45
CA GLU A 144 5.84 1.32 14.24
C GLU A 144 6.09 -0.19 14.13
N LYS A 145 5.12 -0.94 13.60
CA LYS A 145 5.17 -2.41 13.59
C LYS A 145 5.63 -2.94 12.25
N ILE A 146 6.69 -3.75 12.25
CA ILE A 146 7.10 -4.55 11.10
C ILE A 146 5.94 -5.51 10.74
N VAL A 147 5.68 -5.66 9.44
CA VAL A 147 4.67 -6.61 8.95
C VAL A 147 5.18 -8.03 9.13
N LYS A 148 4.46 -8.83 9.93
CA LYS A 148 4.83 -10.20 10.27
C LYS A 148 4.30 -11.19 9.24
N VAL A 149 4.87 -12.39 9.25
CA VAL A 149 4.45 -13.51 8.38
C VAL A 149 2.98 -13.92 8.58
N SER A 150 2.41 -13.72 9.76
CA SER A 150 0.99 -14.01 10.02
C SER A 150 0.07 -13.22 9.10
N GLU A 151 0.34 -11.92 8.93
CA GLU A 151 -0.45 -11.05 8.04
C GLU A 151 -0.34 -11.51 6.57
N MET A 152 0.82 -12.03 6.17
CA MET A 152 1.01 -12.57 4.82
C MET A 152 0.24 -13.87 4.61
N ARG A 153 0.13 -14.73 5.64
CA ARG A 153 -0.67 -15.96 5.57
C ARG A 153 -2.16 -15.65 5.44
N ASP A 154 -2.64 -14.69 6.24
CA ASP A 154 -4.04 -14.26 6.20
C ASP A 154 -4.37 -13.66 4.83
N PHE A 155 -3.50 -12.75 4.33
CA PHE A 155 -3.66 -12.18 2.99
C PHE A 155 -3.63 -13.23 1.89
N TYR A 156 -2.63 -14.13 1.94
CA TYR A 156 -2.48 -15.21 0.96
C TYR A 156 -3.74 -16.08 0.90
N GLY A 157 -4.27 -16.49 2.05
CA GLY A 157 -5.49 -17.29 2.13
C GLY A 157 -6.73 -16.59 1.58
N ALA A 158 -6.77 -15.25 1.65
CA ALA A 158 -7.88 -14.45 1.12
C ALA A 158 -7.86 -14.29 -0.41
N VAL A 159 -6.70 -14.42 -1.07
CA VAL A 159 -6.56 -14.07 -2.49
C VAL A 159 -6.21 -15.25 -3.40
N VAL A 160 -5.53 -16.28 -2.89
CA VAL A 160 -4.89 -17.30 -3.75
C VAL A 160 -5.89 -18.05 -4.65
N ASP A 161 -7.08 -18.33 -4.15
CA ASP A 161 -8.13 -19.04 -4.89
C ASP A 161 -8.93 -18.13 -5.83
N HIS A 162 -8.66 -16.83 -5.82
CA HIS A 162 -9.36 -15.83 -6.62
C HIS A 162 -8.48 -15.17 -7.69
N LEU A 163 -7.18 -15.48 -7.73
CA LEU A 163 -6.21 -14.93 -8.68
C LEU A 163 -6.32 -15.59 -10.07
N HIS A 164 -7.42 -15.36 -10.77
CA HIS A 164 -7.66 -15.80 -12.15
C HIS A 164 -6.86 -14.94 -13.16
N GLY A 165 -5.53 -15.05 -13.13
CA GLY A 165 -4.62 -14.35 -14.04
C GLY A 165 -4.17 -12.96 -13.56
N GLY A 166 -4.82 -12.41 -12.53
CA GLY A 166 -4.45 -11.16 -11.88
C GLY A 166 -3.27 -11.25 -10.92
N GLU A 167 -3.07 -10.18 -10.16
CA GLU A 167 -2.07 -10.05 -9.10
C GLU A 167 -2.73 -9.63 -7.79
N ALA A 168 -2.06 -9.91 -6.68
CA ALA A 168 -2.44 -9.42 -5.36
C ALA A 168 -1.35 -8.49 -4.81
N PHE A 169 -1.74 -7.37 -4.25
CA PHE A 169 -0.83 -6.35 -3.72
C PHE A 169 -1.05 -6.19 -2.22
N PHE A 170 0.01 -6.29 -1.44
CA PHE A 170 -0.02 -5.89 -0.03
C PHE A 170 0.76 -4.58 0.11
N VAL A 171 0.07 -3.51 0.50
CA VAL A 171 0.63 -2.15 0.57
C VAL A 171 0.69 -1.69 2.02
N THR A 172 1.85 -1.22 2.45
CA THR A 172 2.06 -0.72 3.81
C THR A 172 3.04 0.44 3.89
N THR A 173 2.90 1.25 4.93
CA THR A 173 3.79 2.39 5.25
C THR A 173 5.01 1.97 6.08
N ASN A 174 5.23 0.68 6.29
CA ASN A 174 6.36 0.11 7.01
C ASN A 174 7.06 -0.97 6.17
N ILE A 175 8.01 -1.68 6.77
CA ILE A 175 8.75 -2.78 6.14
C ILE A 175 8.15 -4.14 6.48
N PHE A 176 8.38 -5.11 5.59
CA PHE A 176 8.09 -6.53 5.83
C PHE A 176 9.25 -7.24 6.51
N SER A 177 8.95 -8.16 7.43
CA SER A 177 9.98 -9.05 7.98
C SER A 177 10.58 -9.94 6.90
N SER A 178 11.79 -10.46 7.14
CA SER A 178 12.44 -11.43 6.27
C SER A 178 11.57 -12.67 6.05
N ASP A 179 10.91 -13.16 7.11
CA ASP A 179 10.00 -14.31 7.05
C ASP A 179 8.74 -14.03 6.23
N ALA A 180 8.17 -12.82 6.32
CA ALA A 180 7.03 -12.41 5.51
C ALA A 180 7.38 -12.45 4.00
N ARG A 181 8.55 -11.90 3.63
CA ARG A 181 9.04 -11.94 2.25
C ARG A 181 9.33 -13.36 1.77
N LYS A 182 9.99 -14.17 2.59
CA LYS A 182 10.28 -15.59 2.28
C LYS A 182 8.99 -16.38 2.08
N PHE A 183 8.00 -16.21 2.95
CA PHE A 183 6.71 -16.88 2.83
C PHE A 183 6.07 -16.61 1.46
N VAL A 184 5.96 -15.34 1.06
CA VAL A 184 5.42 -14.99 -0.26
C VAL A 184 6.28 -15.57 -1.38
N LYS A 185 7.61 -15.45 -1.29
CA LYS A 185 8.54 -15.97 -2.32
C LYS A 185 8.39 -17.48 -2.55
N TYR A 186 8.17 -18.25 -1.49
CA TYR A 186 8.16 -19.72 -1.55
C TYR A 186 6.76 -20.34 -1.55
N SER A 187 5.70 -19.53 -1.44
CA SER A 187 4.32 -20.05 -1.53
C SER A 187 3.93 -20.34 -2.98
N THR A 188 3.04 -21.31 -3.17
CA THR A 188 2.41 -21.58 -4.48
C THR A 188 1.72 -20.31 -5.00
N ASN A 189 1.89 -19.96 -6.27
CA ASN A 189 1.39 -18.69 -6.83
C ASN A 189 1.93 -17.41 -6.15
N GLY A 190 2.93 -17.51 -5.27
CA GLY A 190 3.52 -16.37 -4.59
C GLY A 190 4.17 -15.35 -5.53
N ASN A 191 4.55 -15.76 -6.74
CA ASN A 191 5.02 -14.89 -7.82
C ASN A 191 3.94 -13.91 -8.35
N ARG A 192 2.67 -14.11 -7.99
CA ARG A 192 1.53 -13.20 -8.28
C ARG A 192 1.24 -12.23 -7.14
N ILE A 193 1.94 -12.36 -6.02
CA ILE A 193 1.79 -11.50 -4.86
C ILE A 193 2.93 -10.47 -4.84
N ARG A 194 2.57 -9.19 -4.75
CA ARG A 194 3.49 -8.06 -4.76
C ARG A 194 3.45 -7.38 -3.39
N LEU A 195 4.61 -7.25 -2.76
CA LEU A 195 4.78 -6.58 -1.48
C LEU A 195 5.30 -5.16 -1.71
N ILE A 196 4.54 -4.16 -1.31
CA ILE A 196 4.87 -2.74 -1.44
C ILE A 196 5.03 -2.17 -0.03
N ASP A 197 6.28 -1.97 0.39
CA ASP A 197 6.64 -1.34 1.66
C ASP A 197 6.76 0.17 1.51
N ASN A 198 7.21 0.86 2.57
CA ASN A 198 7.46 2.29 2.54
C ASN A 198 8.36 2.73 1.38
N THR A 199 9.46 2.02 1.11
CA THR A 199 10.40 2.35 0.04
C THR A 199 9.76 2.13 -1.34
N GLY A 200 9.07 1.01 -1.53
CA GLY A 200 8.33 0.73 -2.77
C GLY A 200 7.22 1.75 -3.02
N LEU A 201 6.48 2.14 -1.97
CA LEU A 201 5.42 3.15 -2.06
C LEU A 201 5.99 4.52 -2.46
N LEU A 202 7.07 4.96 -1.81
CA LEU A 202 7.74 6.21 -2.17
C LEU A 202 8.23 6.18 -3.61
N THR A 203 8.84 5.07 -4.05
CA THR A 203 9.31 4.88 -5.43
C THR A 203 8.16 5.05 -6.43
N ILE A 204 6.99 4.47 -6.13
CA ILE A 204 5.79 4.59 -6.96
C ILE A 204 5.32 6.04 -7.05
N ILE A 205 5.27 6.76 -5.92
CA ILE A 205 4.82 8.15 -5.87
C ILE A 205 5.78 9.05 -6.66
N ARG A 206 7.09 8.92 -6.43
CA ARG A 206 8.11 9.69 -7.17
C ARG A 206 8.04 9.43 -8.67
N ALA A 207 7.85 8.17 -9.09
CA ALA A 207 7.69 7.85 -10.51
C ALA A 207 6.45 8.47 -11.17
N LEU A 208 5.41 8.82 -10.39
CA LEU A 208 4.26 9.58 -10.88
C LEU A 208 4.55 11.09 -10.90
N GLU A 209 5.19 11.61 -9.85
CA GLU A 209 5.62 13.01 -9.79
C GLU A 209 6.56 13.38 -10.94
N ASP A 210 7.51 12.50 -11.27
CA ASP A 210 8.43 12.66 -12.42
C ASP A 210 7.69 12.72 -13.77
N LYS A 211 6.48 12.17 -13.84
CA LYS A 211 5.59 12.24 -15.01
C LYS A 211 4.68 13.47 -14.99
N GLY A 212 4.85 14.37 -14.03
CA GLY A 212 4.00 15.54 -13.81
C GLY A 212 2.65 15.20 -13.17
N VAL A 213 2.48 13.99 -12.62
CA VAL A 213 1.25 13.58 -11.94
C VAL A 213 1.46 13.74 -10.43
N VAL A 214 0.86 14.78 -9.86
CA VAL A 214 0.83 15.01 -8.41
C VAL A 214 -0.54 14.60 -7.89
N ILE A 215 -0.59 13.52 -7.11
CA ILE A 215 -1.81 13.11 -6.43
C ILE A 215 -1.88 13.87 -5.10
N PRO A 216 -2.90 14.71 -4.89
CA PRO A 216 -3.03 15.46 -3.65
C PRO A 216 -3.23 14.48 -2.49
N ILE A 217 -2.33 14.55 -1.50
CA ILE A 217 -2.53 13.90 -0.22
C ILE A 217 -3.67 14.65 0.46
N PRO A 218 -4.77 13.98 0.86
CA PRO A 218 -5.89 14.66 1.51
C PRO A 218 -5.39 15.45 2.70
N ASP A 219 -5.62 16.76 2.71
CA ASP A 219 -5.16 17.61 3.79
C ASP A 219 -5.82 17.14 5.10
N VAL A 220 -4.98 16.79 6.06
CA VAL A 220 -5.37 16.26 7.36
C VAL A 220 -6.08 17.36 8.18
N SER A 221 -5.88 18.63 7.81
CA SER A 221 -6.43 19.80 8.49
C SER A 221 -7.97 19.83 8.44
N ASP A 222 -8.58 19.60 7.27
CA ASP A 222 -10.03 19.66 7.05
C ASP A 222 -10.79 18.43 7.60
N ILE A 223 -10.09 17.31 7.75
CA ILE A 223 -10.69 16.03 8.13
C ILE A 223 -10.66 15.82 9.66
N SER A 224 -9.65 16.38 10.33
CA SER A 224 -9.49 16.29 11.79
C SER A 224 -10.67 16.85 12.58
N GLN A 225 -11.39 17.83 12.02
CA GLN A 225 -12.54 18.46 12.67
C GLN A 225 -13.84 17.63 12.57
N LYS A 226 -13.94 16.68 11.62
CA LYS A 226 -15.15 15.87 11.40
C LYS A 226 -15.00 14.40 11.79
N ILE A 227 -13.78 13.87 11.84
CA ILE A 227 -13.55 12.44 12.10
C ILE A 227 -13.05 12.23 13.54
N LYS A 228 -13.95 11.79 14.43
CA LYS A 228 -13.60 11.44 15.81
C LYS A 228 -12.76 10.15 15.83
N PRO A 229 -11.51 10.16 16.33
CA PRO A 229 -10.72 8.94 16.44
C PRO A 229 -11.35 7.95 17.42
N CYS A 230 -11.14 6.66 17.21
CA CYS A 230 -11.61 5.64 18.12
C CYS A 230 -10.81 5.70 19.43
N PRO A 231 -11.45 5.90 20.59
CA PRO A 231 -10.74 6.01 21.86
C PRO A 231 -10.13 4.69 22.35
N ARG A 232 -10.60 3.55 21.82
CA ARG A 232 -10.09 2.22 22.20
C ARG A 232 -8.80 1.85 21.48
N CYS A 233 -8.77 1.91 20.15
CA CYS A 233 -7.61 1.41 19.40
C CYS A 233 -6.67 2.50 18.89
N ARG A 234 -7.10 3.77 18.86
CA ARG A 234 -6.38 4.94 18.33
C ARG A 234 -5.92 4.87 16.86
N GLY A 235 -5.95 3.68 16.24
CA GLY A 235 -5.68 3.45 14.81
C GLY A 235 -6.93 3.37 13.93
N GLY A 236 -8.11 3.60 14.49
CA GLY A 236 -9.40 3.65 13.78
C GLY A 236 -10.16 4.93 14.12
N HIS A 237 -11.32 5.14 13.50
CA HIS A 237 -12.19 6.30 13.74
C HIS A 237 -13.65 5.87 13.97
N LEU A 238 -14.46 6.76 14.55
CA LEU A 238 -15.87 6.51 14.77
C LEU A 238 -16.65 6.69 13.46
N VAL A 239 -17.42 5.68 13.11
CA VAL A 239 -18.34 5.66 11.96
C VAL A 239 -19.74 5.33 12.44
N ILE A 240 -20.77 5.87 11.79
CA ILE A 240 -22.17 5.53 12.11
C ILE A 240 -22.48 4.14 11.55
N ARG A 241 -22.97 3.25 12.40
CA ARG A 241 -23.47 1.92 12.06
C ARG A 241 -24.89 1.78 12.60
N HIS A 242 -25.62 0.79 12.10
CA HIS A 242 -26.98 0.49 12.56
C HIS A 242 -27.02 -0.87 13.26
N SER A 243 -27.71 -0.93 14.39
CA SER A 243 -27.89 -2.16 15.15
C SER A 243 -28.76 -3.15 14.38
N LYS A 244 -28.43 -4.45 14.44
CA LYS A 244 -29.19 -5.50 13.75
C LYS A 244 -30.57 -5.73 14.36
N LYS A 245 -30.75 -5.42 15.66
CA LYS A 245 -31.98 -5.72 16.41
C LYS A 245 -33.09 -4.70 16.15
N ASP A 246 -32.74 -3.43 16.17
CA ASP A 246 -33.66 -2.29 16.23
C ASP A 246 -33.33 -1.21 15.18
N ARG A 247 -32.30 -1.43 14.34
CA ARG A 247 -31.79 -0.47 13.34
C ARG A 247 -31.40 0.90 13.94
N SER A 248 -31.23 1.00 15.25
CA SER A 248 -30.80 2.25 15.89
C SER A 248 -29.37 2.60 15.47
N PRO A 249 -29.07 3.88 15.18
CA PRO A 249 -27.74 4.29 14.79
C PRO A 249 -26.82 4.38 16.02
N PHE A 250 -25.57 3.96 15.88
CA PHE A 250 -24.54 4.03 16.91
C PHE A 250 -23.17 4.32 16.28
N TYR A 251 -22.27 4.96 17.02
CA TYR A 251 -20.87 5.08 16.63
C TYR A 251 -20.16 3.75 16.86
N GLY A 252 -19.62 3.15 15.81
CA GLY A 252 -18.74 1.99 15.88
C GLY A 252 -17.33 2.35 15.43
N CYS A 253 -16.32 1.60 15.86
CA CYS A 253 -14.97 1.75 15.31
C CYS A 253 -14.91 1.28 13.84
N SER A 254 -14.24 2.04 13.00
CA SER A 254 -13.87 1.65 11.63
C SER A 254 -13.11 0.32 11.58
N ASN A 255 -12.35 -0.01 12.63
CA ASN A 255 -11.53 -1.22 12.71
C ASN A 255 -12.25 -2.42 13.34
N TYR A 256 -13.57 -2.35 13.61
CA TYR A 256 -14.34 -3.55 14.00
C TYR A 256 -14.15 -4.65 12.94
N PRO A 257 -13.91 -5.93 13.26
CA PRO A 257 -13.99 -6.57 14.57
C PRO A 257 -12.69 -6.52 15.37
N GLU A 258 -11.56 -6.10 14.80
CA GLU A 258 -10.31 -5.96 15.58
C GLU A 258 -10.48 -4.95 16.73
N CYS A 259 -11.40 -4.00 16.57
CA CYS A 259 -11.82 -3.08 17.62
C CYS A 259 -13.35 -3.04 17.76
N HIS A 260 -13.87 -3.70 18.80
CA HIS A 260 -15.29 -3.71 19.15
C HIS A 260 -15.78 -2.44 19.88
N TYR A 261 -15.15 -1.28 19.69
CA TYR A 261 -15.62 -0.06 20.35
C TYR A 261 -16.97 0.36 19.74
N MET A 262 -17.91 0.66 20.62
CA MET A 262 -19.23 1.18 20.27
C MET A 262 -19.65 2.25 21.27
N GLN A 263 -20.38 3.25 20.80
CA GLN A 263 -20.96 4.33 21.60
C GLN A 263 -22.33 4.67 21.01
N LYS A 264 -23.35 4.80 21.85
CA LYS A 264 -24.68 5.23 21.41
C LYS A 264 -24.62 6.68 20.92
N ILE A 265 -25.42 7.02 19.91
CA ILE A 265 -25.60 8.40 19.51
C ILE A 265 -26.64 8.98 20.47
N ASP A 266 -26.19 9.83 21.40
CA ASP A 266 -27.11 10.58 22.25
C ASP A 266 -27.94 11.50 21.35
N SER A 267 -29.27 11.34 21.43
CA SER A 267 -30.25 12.11 20.64
C SER A 267 -30.59 13.43 21.31
#